data_AF-U2WV86-F1
#
_entry.id   AF-U2WV86-F1
#
_cell.length_a   1.000
_cell.length_b   1.000
_cell.length_c   1.000
_cell.angle_alpha   90.00
_cell.angle_beta   90.00
_cell.angle_gamma   90.00
#
_symmetry.space_group_name_H-M   'P 1'
#
loop_
_entity.id
_entity.type
_entity.pdbx_description
1 polymer ?
#
loop_
_entity_poly.entity_id
_entity_poly.type
_entity_poly.pdbx_seq_one_letter_code
_entity_poly.pdbx_strand_id
1 'polypeptide(L)' 'MKVVHFDSAKVREGIPTLEQEVNVHQLTRLDNVAESKNPNQVFNEVNPFYQKSNSNIHQSSQELGREASDMYKD' A
#
# COMPACT_ATOMS: atom_id res chain seq x y z
N MET A 1 -21.17 21.72 8.17
CA MET A 1 -19.88 21.02 8.30
C MET A 1 -20.19 19.57 8.65
N LYS A 2 -19.75 18.59 7.85
CA LYS A 2 -20.03 17.17 8.10
C LYS A 2 -19.01 16.67 9.13
N VAL A 3 -19.44 16.29 10.32
CA VAL A 3 -18.56 15.67 11.31
C VAL A 3 -18.26 14.25 10.81
N VAL A 4 -16.99 13.95 10.58
CA VAL A 4 -16.53 12.60 10.24
C VAL A 4 -16.02 11.97 11.53
N HIS A 5 -16.55 10.79 11.87
CA HIS A 5 -16.08 10.01 13.00
C HIS A 5 -14.88 9.15 12.59
N PHE A 6 -13.82 9.17 13.38
CA PHE A 6 -12.65 8.33 13.18
C PHE A 6 -12.82 7.00 13.93
N ASP A 7 -12.68 5.89 13.21
CA ASP A 7 -12.75 4.54 13.76
C ASP A 7 -11.39 3.85 13.59
N SER A 8 -10.65 3.72 14.68
CA SER A 8 -9.31 3.13 14.68
C SER A 8 -9.31 1.63 14.44
N ALA A 9 -10.36 0.91 14.85
CA ALA A 9 -10.46 -0.53 14.63
C ALA A 9 -10.60 -0.81 13.13
N LYS A 10 -11.46 -0.05 12.46
CA LYS A 10 -11.63 -0.13 11.00
C LYS A 10 -10.36 0.21 10.23
N VAL A 11 -9.54 1.15 10.73
CA VAL A 11 -8.24 1.46 10.12
C VAL A 11 -7.25 0.30 10.30
N ARG A 12 -7.24 -0.34 11.48
CA ARG A 12 -6.35 -1.48 11.77
C ARG A 12 -6.61 -2.67 10.86
N GLU A 13 -7.89 -2.99 10.59
CA GLU A 13 -8.28 -4.04 9.64
C GLU A 13 -7.67 -3.87 8.24
N GLY A 14 -7.38 -2.62 7.86
CA GLY A 14 -6.74 -2.30 6.58
C GLY A 14 -5.23 -2.58 6.54
N ILE A 15 -4.57 -2.88 7.66
CA ILE A 15 -3.12 -3.03 7.76
C ILE A 15 -2.78 -4.49 8.15
N PRO A 16 -2.58 -5.38 7.17
CA PRO A 16 -2.55 -6.83 7.39
C PRO A 16 -1.43 -7.29 8.34
N THR A 17 -0.29 -6.61 8.37
CA THR A 17 0.82 -6.94 9.28
C THR A 17 0.42 -6.85 10.75
N LEU A 18 -0.56 -6.01 11.10
CA LEU A 18 -1.02 -5.84 12.48
C LEU A 18 -1.87 -7.01 13.00
N GLU A 19 -2.31 -7.92 12.13
CA GLU A 19 -3.04 -9.14 12.52
C GLU A 19 -2.11 -10.28 12.94
N GLN A 20 -0.79 -10.11 12.82
CA GLN A 20 0.18 -11.16 13.12
C GLN A 20 0.43 -11.33 14.62
N GLU A 21 0.74 -12.56 15.02
CA GLU A 21 1.31 -12.86 16.34
C GLU A 21 2.84 -12.95 16.28
N VAL A 22 3.49 -12.36 17.29
CA VAL A 22 4.94 -12.48 17.51
C VAL A 22 5.15 -12.99 18.92
N ASN A 23 5.90 -14.08 19.07
CA ASN A 23 6.12 -14.75 20.36
C ASN A 23 4.80 -15.08 21.09
N VAL A 24 3.79 -15.56 20.37
CA VAL A 24 2.46 -15.93 20.93
C VAL A 24 1.68 -14.71 21.48
N HIS A 25 2.00 -13.51 21.02
CA HIS A 25 1.32 -12.27 21.38
C HIS A 25 0.93 -11.46 20.15
N GLN A 26 -0.23 -10.81 20.20
CA GLN A 26 -0.66 -9.90 19.14
C GLN A 26 0.35 -8.77 18.91
N LEU A 27 0.70 -8.55 17.64
CA LEU A 27 1.67 -7.54 17.28
C LEU A 27 1.20 -6.15 17.70
N THR A 28 2.00 -5.53 18.56
CA THR A 28 1.88 -4.12 18.96
C THR A 28 3.15 -3.40 18.51
N ARG A 29 3.05 -2.61 17.44
CA ARG A 29 4.18 -1.90 16.85
C ARG A 29 4.18 -0.43 17.29
N LEU A 30 5.22 -0.02 18.02
CA LEU A 30 5.34 1.34 18.60
C LEU A 30 6.53 2.13 18.02
N ASP A 31 7.21 1.62 17.00
CA ASP A 31 8.36 2.20 16.31
C ASP A 31 7.99 2.78 14.93
N ASN A 32 6.78 3.33 14.79
CA ASN A 32 6.26 3.86 13.51
C ASN A 32 7.11 5.01 12.92
N VAL A 33 7.87 5.72 13.77
CA VAL A 33 8.82 6.77 13.35
C VAL A 33 9.97 6.19 12.52
N ALA A 34 10.41 4.96 12.83
CA ALA A 34 11.44 4.28 12.05
C ALA A 34 10.86 3.69 10.76
N GLU A 35 9.73 3.00 10.87
CA GLU A 35 9.04 2.41 9.71
C GLU A 35 7.57 2.15 10.03
N SER A 36 6.70 2.68 9.17
CA SER A 36 5.25 2.46 9.21
C SER A 36 4.84 1.23 8.39
N LYS A 37 3.68 0.63 8.74
CA LYS A 37 3.12 -0.51 8.00
C LYS A 37 2.15 -0.04 6.93
N ASN A 38 2.18 -0.74 5.80
CA ASN A 38 1.39 -0.39 4.63
C ASN A 38 -0.02 -0.97 4.73
N PRO A 39 -1.06 -0.20 4.39
CA PRO A 39 -2.41 -0.72 4.27
C PRO A 39 -2.58 -1.52 2.96
N ASN A 40 -3.64 -2.32 2.88
CA ASN A 40 -3.97 -3.15 1.71
C ASN A 40 -4.06 -2.34 0.41
N GLN A 41 -4.51 -1.10 0.47
CA GLN A 41 -4.57 -0.19 -0.67
C GLN A 41 -3.21 -0.02 -1.35
N VAL A 42 -2.12 0.07 -0.58
CA VAL A 42 -0.77 0.19 -1.16
C VAL A 42 -0.41 -1.08 -1.92
N PHE A 43 -0.66 -2.26 -1.35
CA PHE A 43 -0.38 -3.53 -2.02
C PHE A 43 -1.27 -3.75 -3.25
N ASN A 44 -2.51 -3.29 -3.21
CA ASN A 44 -3.45 -3.39 -4.33
C ASN A 44 -3.03 -2.58 -5.54
N GLU A 45 -2.27 -1.49 -5.37
CA GLU A 45 -1.72 -0.72 -6.49
C GLU A 45 -0.34 -1.22 -6.91
N VAL A 46 0.53 -1.52 -5.93
CA VAL A 46 1.92 -1.92 -6.18
C VAL A 46 2.00 -3.29 -6.84
N ASN A 47 1.17 -4.26 -6.42
CA ASN A 47 1.25 -5.63 -6.94
C ASN A 47 0.87 -5.71 -8.44
N PRO A 48 -0.27 -5.14 -8.91
CA PRO A 48 -0.59 -5.15 -10.32
C PRO A 48 0.44 -4.42 -11.18
N PHE A 49 0.99 -3.30 -10.71
CA PHE A 49 2.05 -2.59 -11.42
C PHE A 49 3.24 -3.53 -11.67
N TYR A 50 3.77 -4.17 -10.63
CA TYR A 50 4.93 -5.05 -10.78
C TYR A 50 4.64 -6.32 -11.57
N GLN A 51 3.40 -6.82 -11.54
CA GLN A 51 3.01 -8.03 -12.28
C GLN A 51 2.74 -7.78 -13.76
N LYS A 52 2.25 -6.60 -14.14
CA LYS A 52 1.73 -6.33 -15.50
C LYS A 52 2.47 -5.24 -16.24
N SER A 53 2.89 -4.18 -15.56
CA SER A 53 3.29 -2.91 -16.19
C SER A 53 4.65 -2.43 -15.68
N ASN A 54 5.48 -3.32 -15.15
CA ASN A 54 6.82 -2.99 -14.64
C ASN A 54 7.76 -2.58 -15.79
N SER A 55 7.83 -1.28 -16.06
CA SER A 55 8.67 -0.70 -17.10
C SER A 55 9.12 0.72 -16.75
N ASN A 56 10.16 1.21 -17.41
CA ASN A 56 10.67 2.56 -17.21
C ASN A 56 9.67 3.60 -17.74
N ILE A 57 9.23 4.52 -16.87
CA ILE A 57 8.23 5.56 -17.18
C ILE A 57 8.74 6.70 -18.08
N HIS A 58 10.06 6.83 -18.27
CA HIS A 58 10.62 8.02 -18.91
C HIS A 58 10.77 7.94 -20.43
N GLN A 59 10.93 6.75 -21.04
CA GLN A 59 11.35 6.64 -22.45
C GLN A 59 10.91 5.35 -23.17
N SER A 60 9.85 4.68 -22.71
CA SER A 60 9.35 3.47 -23.37
C SER A 60 8.48 3.82 -24.58
N SER A 61 8.93 3.53 -25.80
CA SER A 61 8.08 3.49 -27.00
C SER A 61 7.24 2.22 -27.12
N GLN A 62 7.38 1.31 -26.15
CA GLN A 62 6.69 0.03 -26.06
C GLN A 62 5.45 0.15 -25.17
N GLU A 63 4.45 -0.70 -25.43
CA GLU A 63 3.15 -0.69 -24.75
C GLU A 63 3.27 -0.76 -23.22
N LEU A 64 4.17 -1.61 -22.70
CA LEU A 64 4.36 -1.79 -21.26
C LEU A 64 4.79 -0.52 -20.52
N GLY A 65 5.64 0.32 -21.13
CA GLY A 65 6.02 1.57 -20.46
C GLY A 65 5.08 2.74 -20.75
N ARG A 66 4.20 2.62 -21.75
CA ARG A 66 3.04 3.52 -21.85
C ARG A 66 2.07 3.24 -20.69
N GLU A 67 1.71 1.98 -20.46
CA GLU A 67 0.90 1.57 -19.31
C GLU A 67 1.53 1.98 -17.97
N ALA A 68 2.85 1.77 -17.79
CA ALA A 68 3.58 2.20 -16.60
C ALA A 68 3.51 3.73 -16.37
N SER A 69 3.59 4.51 -17.45
CA SER A 69 3.52 5.97 -17.40
C SER A 69 2.12 6.47 -17.10
N ASP A 70 1.10 5.79 -17.63
CA ASP A 70 -0.30 6.11 -17.38
C ASP A 70 -0.66 5.83 -15.91
N MET A 71 -0.20 4.70 -15.34
CA MET A 71 -0.39 4.38 -13.91
C MET A 71 0.32 5.34 -12.94
N TYR A 72 1.36 6.07 -13.38
CA TYR A 72 2.09 7.03 -12.53
C TYR A 72 1.45 8.44 -12.51
N LYS A 73 0.65 8.79 -13.51
CA LYS A 73 0.19 10.17 -13.72
C LYS A 73 -1.10 10.56 -12.99
N ASP A 74 -1.79 9.60 -12.38
CA ASP A 74 -3.01 9.80 -11.58
C ASP A 74 -2.71 9.78 -10.06
#